data_AF-A0A9E5EZQ7-F1
#
_entry.id   AF-A0A9E5EZQ7-F1
#
_cell.length_a   1.000
_cell.length_b   1.000
_cell.length_c   1.000
_cell.angle_alpha   90.00
_cell.angle_beta   90.00
_cell.angle_gamma   90.00
#
_symmetry.space_group_name_H-M   'P 1'
#
loop_
_entity.id
_entity.type
_entity.pdbx_description
1 polymer ?
#
loop_
_entity_poly.entity_id
_entity_poly.type
_entity_poly.pdbx_seq_one_letter_code
_entity_poly.pdbx_strand_id
1 'polypeptide(L)'
;DSKPWYPNRFSNYKGMMIGGIIGGLSGLTGTGGGIFLSPIILFSGWANTRTTSGISAAFILVNSIAGLMGCIASTHFIPEAIFLWVPIVAFAGFLGSQLGIRKLPPRILLRFLGLVMVIAACKLMFQ
;
A
#
# COMPACT_ATOMS: atom_id res chain seq x y z
N ASP A 1 -23.15 4.71 22.49
CA ASP A 1 -23.21 3.24 22.58
C ASP A 1 -21.87 2.57 22.41
N SER A 2 -21.20 2.40 23.54
CA SER A 2 -19.90 1.74 23.71
C SER A 2 -20.10 0.25 23.96
N LYS A 3 -19.96 -0.58 22.92
CA LYS A 3 -19.74 -2.02 23.10
C LYS A 3 -18.23 -2.26 23.22
N PRO A 4 -17.72 -2.87 24.31
CA PRO A 4 -16.32 -3.22 24.42
C PRO A 4 -15.98 -4.26 23.34
N TRP A 5 -14.90 -4.02 22.61
CA TRP A 5 -14.41 -4.90 21.55
C TRP A 5 -13.77 -6.15 22.18
N TYR A 6 -14.36 -7.32 21.93
CA TYR A 6 -13.79 -8.62 22.29
C TYR A 6 -13.25 -9.29 21.02
N PRO A 7 -11.93 -9.39 20.82
CA PRO A 7 -11.39 -10.12 19.68
C PRO A 7 -11.73 -11.61 19.84
N ASN A 8 -12.38 -12.18 18.83
CA ASN A 8 -12.40 -13.63 18.67
C ASN A 8 -10.94 -14.10 18.54
N ARG A 9 -10.43 -14.79 19.56
CA ARG A 9 -9.10 -15.41 19.54
C ARG A 9 -9.07 -16.53 18.52
N PHE A 10 -8.93 -16.18 17.25
CA PHE A 10 -8.57 -17.14 16.23
C PHE A 10 -7.21 -17.72 16.59
N SER A 11 -7.13 -19.05 16.61
CA SER A 11 -5.87 -19.78 16.78
C SER A 11 -4.84 -19.25 15.78
N ASN A 12 -3.68 -18.80 16.29
CA ASN A 12 -2.61 -18.10 15.57
C ASN A 12 -2.24 -18.76 14.22
N TYR A 13 -2.41 -20.08 14.14
CA TYR A 13 -2.14 -20.89 12.95
C TYR A 13 -3.10 -20.60 11.78
N LYS A 14 -4.40 -20.42 12.04
CA LYS A 14 -5.40 -20.12 10.99
C LYS A 14 -5.18 -18.73 10.39
N GLY A 15 -4.76 -17.77 11.21
CA GLY A 15 -4.45 -16.41 10.75
C GLY A 15 -3.23 -16.35 9.81
N MET A 16 -2.16 -17.11 10.12
CA MET A 16 -0.98 -17.19 9.25
C MET A 16 -1.30 -17.84 7.91
N MET A 17 -2.10 -18.91 7.90
CA MET A 17 -2.43 -19.64 6.67
C MET A 17 -3.29 -18.80 5.71
N ILE A 18 -4.31 -18.10 6.26
CA ILE A 18 -5.15 -17.19 5.47
C ILE A 18 -4.33 -15.98 4.98
N GLY A 19 -3.50 -15.40 5.85
CA GLY A 19 -2.63 -14.28 5.49
C GLY A 19 -1.62 -14.64 4.39
N GLY A 20 -1.06 -15.85 4.44
CA GLY A 20 -0.12 -16.37 3.43
C GLY A 20 -0.78 -16.58 2.07
N ILE A 21 -1.96 -17.21 2.03
CA ILE A 21 -2.71 -17.45 0.78
C ILE A 21 -3.11 -16.12 0.12
N ILE A 22 -3.63 -15.17 0.91
CA ILE A 22 -4.04 -13.85 0.40
C ILE A 22 -2.82 -13.03 -0.04
N GLY A 23 -1.74 -13.07 0.74
CA GLY A 23 -0.47 -12.43 0.39
C GLY A 23 0.09 -12.97 -0.94
N GLY A 24 0.03 -14.29 -1.14
CA GLY A 24 0.44 -14.95 -2.38
C GLY A 24 -0.44 -14.57 -3.58
N LEU A 25 -1.76 -14.69 -3.44
CA LEU A 25 -2.72 -14.38 -4.52
C LEU A 25 -2.68 -12.89 -4.92
N SER A 26 -2.54 -12.00 -3.96
CA SER A 26 -2.45 -10.57 -4.26
C SER A 26 -1.08 -10.15 -4.80
N GLY A 27 -0.01 -10.84 -4.39
CA GLY A 27 1.31 -10.71 -5.01
C GLY A 27 1.29 -11.15 -6.48
N LEU A 28 0.63 -12.28 -6.79
CA LEU A 28 0.44 -12.78 -8.15
C LEU A 28 -0.34 -11.84 -9.07
N THR A 29 -1.33 -11.12 -8.53
CA THR A 29 -2.13 -10.15 -9.29
C THR A 29 -1.47 -8.76 -9.39
N GLY A 30 -0.33 -8.54 -8.75
CA GLY A 30 0.37 -7.24 -8.75
C GLY A 30 -0.38 -6.12 -8.01
N THR A 31 -1.48 -6.43 -7.33
CA THR A 31 -2.35 -5.46 -6.67
C THR A 31 -1.85 -5.01 -5.30
N GLY A 32 -0.95 -5.80 -4.70
CA GLY A 32 -0.52 -5.61 -3.32
C GLY A 32 -1.65 -5.96 -2.34
N GLY A 33 -1.44 -6.99 -1.53
CA GLY A 33 -2.31 -7.58 -0.50
C GLY A 33 -3.20 -6.66 0.31
N GLY A 34 -2.92 -5.37 0.44
CA GLY A 34 -3.78 -4.39 1.11
C GLY A 34 -5.23 -4.35 0.58
N ILE A 35 -5.44 -4.54 -0.74
CA ILE A 35 -6.79 -4.48 -1.33
C ILE A 35 -7.68 -5.65 -0.85
N PHE A 36 -7.10 -6.84 -0.66
CA PHE A 36 -7.82 -8.03 -0.17
C PHE A 36 -7.80 -8.15 1.37
N LEU A 37 -6.73 -7.68 2.02
CA LEU A 37 -6.56 -7.78 3.47
C LEU A 37 -7.45 -6.77 4.21
N SER A 38 -7.63 -5.58 3.66
CA SER A 38 -8.41 -4.50 4.29
C SER A 38 -9.90 -4.84 4.49
N PRO A 39 -10.66 -5.36 3.49
CA PRO A 39 -12.05 -5.74 3.70
C PRO A 39 -12.18 -6.93 4.66
N ILE A 40 -11.29 -7.93 4.61
CA ILE A 40 -11.36 -9.11 5.48
C ILE A 40 -11.06 -8.79 6.95
N ILE A 41 -10.08 -7.93 7.22
CA ILE A 41 -9.78 -7.47 8.59
C ILE A 41 -10.95 -6.65 9.16
N LEU A 42 -11.58 -5.80 8.35
CA LEU A 42 -12.73 -4.98 8.75
C LEU A 42 -14.00 -5.83 8.95
N PHE A 43 -14.31 -6.76 8.03
CA PHE A 43 -15.47 -7.66 8.14
C PHE A 43 -15.31 -8.72 9.25
N SER A 44 -14.08 -9.15 9.56
CA SER A 44 -13.81 -10.13 10.63
C SER A 44 -13.68 -9.50 12.03
N GLY A 45 -13.80 -8.17 12.15
CA GLY A 45 -13.64 -7.45 13.43
C GLY A 45 -12.24 -7.58 14.05
N TRP A 46 -11.22 -7.86 13.24
CA TRP A 46 -9.91 -8.37 13.66
C TRP A 46 -8.95 -7.30 14.20
N ALA A 47 -9.10 -6.02 13.80
CA ALA A 47 -8.18 -4.97 14.19
C ALA A 47 -8.82 -3.58 14.19
N ASN A 48 -8.36 -2.74 15.13
CA ASN A 48 -8.65 -1.31 15.17
C ASN A 48 -8.04 -0.62 13.93
N THR A 49 -8.64 0.47 13.45
CA THR A 49 -8.20 1.19 12.23
C THR A 49 -6.71 1.55 12.24
N ARG A 50 -6.16 1.82 13.43
CA ARG A 50 -4.73 2.10 13.65
C ARG A 50 -3.83 0.89 13.39
N THR A 51 -4.20 -0.32 13.82
CA THR A 51 -3.39 -1.54 13.58
C THR A 51 -3.45 -1.97 12.12
N THR A 52 -4.63 -1.89 11.48
CA THR A 52 -4.79 -2.17 10.05
C THR A 52 -3.94 -1.25 9.17
N SER A 53 -3.86 0.04 9.54
CA SER A 53 -3.00 1.01 8.85
C SER A 53 -1.51 0.68 8.98
N GLY A 54 -1.06 0.24 10.16
CA GLY A 54 0.35 -0.14 10.38
C GLY A 54 0.75 -1.38 9.57
N ILE A 55 -0.12 -2.40 9.55
CA ILE A 55 0.11 -3.63 8.78
C ILE A 55 0.12 -3.33 7.27
N SER A 56 -0.80 -2.47 6.78
CA SER A 56 -0.81 -2.05 5.38
C SER A 56 0.46 -1.29 5.00
N ALA A 57 0.98 -0.41 5.86
CA ALA A 57 2.22 0.33 5.59
C ALA A 57 3.42 -0.62 5.47
N ALA A 58 3.57 -1.58 6.39
CA ALA A 58 4.62 -2.59 6.32
C ALA A 58 4.50 -3.44 5.04
N PHE A 59 3.29 -3.81 4.67
CA PHE A 59 3.02 -4.57 3.45
C PHE A 59 3.38 -3.77 2.17
N ILE A 60 3.02 -2.49 2.10
CA ILE A 60 3.39 -1.58 0.98
C ILE A 60 4.91 -1.44 0.88
N LEU A 61 5.61 -1.35 2.00
CA LEU A 61 7.08 -1.24 2.03
C LEU A 61 7.73 -2.48 1.42
N VAL A 62 7.33 -3.68 1.85
CA VAL A 62 7.89 -4.94 1.35
C VAL A 62 7.63 -5.09 -0.16
N ASN A 63 6.43 -4.74 -0.65
CA ASN A 63 6.14 -4.78 -2.09
C ASN A 63 6.94 -3.76 -2.89
N SER A 64 7.14 -2.55 -2.35
CA SER A 64 7.97 -1.54 -3.00
C SER A 64 9.41 -2.00 -3.13
N ILE A 65 9.98 -2.63 -2.09
CA ILE A 65 11.34 -3.19 -2.12
C ILE A 65 11.42 -4.34 -3.14
N ALA A 66 10.47 -5.28 -3.11
CA ALA A 66 10.45 -6.39 -4.06
C ALA A 66 10.31 -5.90 -5.51
N GLY A 67 9.43 -4.92 -5.76
CA GLY A 67 9.26 -4.30 -7.08
C GLY A 67 10.51 -3.55 -7.54
N LEU A 68 11.18 -2.82 -6.63
CA LEU A 68 12.45 -2.15 -6.94
C LEU A 68 13.56 -3.16 -7.24
N MET A 69 13.69 -4.23 -6.46
CA MET A 69 14.63 -5.32 -6.72
C MET A 69 14.36 -5.99 -8.06
N GLY A 70 13.10 -6.27 -8.40
CA GLY A 70 12.71 -6.82 -9.70
C GLY A 70 13.01 -5.86 -10.87
N CYS A 71 12.81 -4.56 -10.65
CA CYS A 71 13.15 -3.52 -11.62
C CYS A 71 14.67 -3.47 -11.86
N ILE A 72 15.48 -3.47 -10.79
CA ILE A 72 16.94 -3.49 -10.89
C ILE A 72 17.42 -4.78 -11.57
N ALA A 73 16.82 -5.93 -11.24
CA ALA A 73 17.17 -7.21 -11.84
C ALA A 73 16.82 -7.29 -13.34
N SER A 74 15.75 -6.64 -13.79
CA SER A 74 15.33 -6.63 -15.21
C SER A 74 15.97 -5.49 -16.03
N THR A 75 16.51 -4.46 -15.38
CA THR A 75 17.04 -3.28 -16.04
C THR A 75 18.54 -3.40 -16.26
N HIS A 76 18.95 -3.63 -17.51
CA HIS A 76 20.37 -3.80 -17.85
C HIS A 76 21.15 -2.48 -17.94
N PHE A 77 20.47 -1.34 -18.05
CA PHE A 77 21.06 0.01 -18.14
C PHE A 77 20.38 0.98 -17.18
N ILE A 78 21.14 1.53 -16.23
CA ILE A 78 20.67 2.54 -15.29
C ILE A 78 20.96 3.91 -15.90
N PRO A 79 19.94 4.72 -16.26
CA PRO A 79 20.17 6.06 -16.77
C PRO A 79 20.83 6.93 -15.71
N GLU A 80 21.85 7.70 -16.06
CA GLU A 80 22.52 8.63 -15.11
C GLU A 80 21.53 9.64 -14.50
N ALA A 81 20.45 9.96 -15.23
CA ALA A 81 19.37 10.81 -14.74
C ALA A 81 18.76 10.32 -13.41
N ILE A 82 18.81 9.02 -13.12
CA ILE A 82 18.23 8.45 -11.89
C ILE A 82 18.90 9.05 -10.64
N PHE A 83 20.19 9.37 -10.69
CA PHE A 83 20.91 9.99 -9.57
C PHE A 83 20.35 11.37 -9.22
N LEU A 84 19.79 12.09 -10.20
CA LEU A 84 19.16 13.38 -10.01
C LEU A 84 17.69 13.24 -9.58
N TRP A 85 16.96 12.27 -10.13
CA TRP A 85 15.54 12.07 -9.81
C TRP A 85 15.30 11.45 -8.43
N VAL A 86 16.16 10.52 -7.97
CA VAL A 86 16.03 9.87 -6.66
C VAL A 86 15.90 10.88 -5.49
N PRO A 87 16.81 11.86 -5.31
CA PRO A 87 16.68 12.82 -4.22
C PRO A 87 15.44 13.71 -4.34
N ILE A 88 15.03 14.07 -5.56
CA ILE A 88 13.82 14.87 -5.81
C ILE A 88 12.58 14.10 -5.39
N VAL A 89 12.45 12.84 -5.82
CA VAL A 89 11.32 11.97 -5.47
C VAL A 89 11.30 11.66 -3.97
N ALA A 90 12.47 11.42 -3.35
CA ALA A 90 12.57 11.21 -1.92
C ALA A 90 12.11 12.45 -1.12
N PHE A 91 12.54 13.64 -1.52
CA PHE A 91 12.13 14.89 -0.88
C PHE A 91 10.63 15.16 -1.07
N ALA A 92 10.12 15.01 -2.29
CA ALA A 92 8.69 15.15 -2.59
C ALA A 92 7.83 14.16 -1.80
N GLY A 93 8.28 12.90 -1.69
CA GLY A 93 7.60 11.86 -0.90
C GLY A 93 7.59 12.18 0.59
N PHE A 94 8.70 12.65 1.14
CA PHE A 94 8.79 13.07 2.54
C PHE A 94 7.85 14.26 2.82
N LEU A 95 7.90 15.29 1.98
CA LEU A 95 7.06 16.49 2.14
C LEU A 95 5.56 16.15 1.98
N GLY A 96 5.22 15.34 0.98
CA GLY A 96 3.86 14.87 0.73
C GLY A 96 3.31 14.03 1.89
N SER A 97 4.12 13.14 2.47
CA SER A 97 3.75 12.33 3.64
C SER A 97 3.44 13.21 4.86
N GLN A 98 4.32 14.19 5.15
CA GLN A 98 4.12 15.13 6.26
C GLN A 98 2.83 15.97 6.07
N LEU A 99 2.57 16.44 4.86
CA LEU A 99 1.35 17.19 4.54
C LEU A 99 0.09 16.32 4.63
N GLY A 100 0.17 15.08 4.14
CA GLY A 100 -0.93 14.10 4.18
C GLY A 100 -1.35 13.72 5.60
N ILE A 101 -0.39 13.57 6.51
CA ILE A 101 -0.66 13.18 7.91
C ILE A 101 -1.20 14.35 8.73
N ARG A 102 -0.69 15.58 8.52
CA ARG A 102 -0.93 16.71 9.44
C ARG A 102 -1.92 17.76 8.95
N LYS A 103 -2.05 17.98 7.64
CA LYS A 103 -2.74 19.17 7.10
C LYS A 103 -3.88 18.88 6.13
N LEU A 104 -3.92 17.70 5.51
CA LEU A 104 -4.88 17.42 4.44
C LEU A 104 -6.12 16.68 4.96
N PRO A 105 -7.34 17.19 4.73
CA PRO A 105 -8.55 16.44 5.03
C PRO A 105 -8.69 15.23 4.08
N PRO A 106 -9.28 14.12 4.53
CA PRO A 106 -9.39 12.88 3.75
C PRO A 106 -9.99 13.09 2.36
N ARG A 107 -11.00 13.97 2.23
CA ARG A 107 -11.66 14.28 0.96
C ARG A 107 -10.69 14.77 -0.13
N ILE A 108 -9.69 15.57 0.25
CA ILE A 108 -8.69 16.10 -0.69
C ILE A 108 -7.73 14.97 -1.10
N LEU A 109 -7.34 14.12 -0.16
CA LEU A 109 -6.48 12.96 -0.44
C LEU A 109 -7.13 12.01 -1.46
N LEU A 110 -8.44 11.72 -1.30
CA LEU A 110 -9.19 10.91 -2.27
C LEU A 110 -9.30 11.57 -3.65
N ARG A 111 -9.45 12.90 -3.70
CA ARG A 111 -9.47 13.63 -4.99
C ARG A 111 -8.13 13.56 -5.71
N PHE A 112 -7.02 13.72 -4.99
CA PHE A 112 -5.68 13.56 -5.56
C PHE A 112 -5.46 12.13 -6.07
N LEU A 113 -5.82 11.12 -5.28
CA LEU A 113 -5.73 9.72 -5.71
C LEU A 113 -6.57 9.46 -6.97
N GLY A 114 -7.81 9.94 -7.00
CA GLY A 114 -8.68 9.84 -8.18
C GLY A 114 -8.10 10.53 -9.41
N LEU A 115 -7.53 11.73 -9.24
CA LEU A 115 -6.89 12.47 -10.32
C LEU A 115 -5.68 11.71 -10.88
N VAL A 116 -4.82 11.16 -10.02
CA VAL A 116 -3.68 10.33 -10.47
C VAL A 116 -4.15 9.09 -11.22
N MET A 117 -5.22 8.43 -10.75
CA MET A 117 -5.80 7.28 -11.43
C MET A 117 -6.34 7.63 -12.82
N VAL A 118 -7.02 8.77 -12.97
CA VAL A 118 -7.50 9.25 -14.27
C VAL A 118 -6.33 9.51 -15.21
N ILE A 119 -5.28 10.20 -14.73
CA ILE A 119 -4.07 10.45 -15.53
C ILE A 119 -3.42 9.13 -15.98
N ALA A 120 -3.27 8.16 -15.06
CA ALA A 120 -2.71 6.86 -15.38
C ALA A 120 -3.56 6.12 -16.42
N ALA A 121 -4.89 6.13 -16.27
CA ALA A 121 -5.82 5.52 -17.22
C ALA A 121 -5.73 6.16 -18.61
N CYS A 122 -5.73 7.50 -18.68
CA CYS A 122 -5.55 8.21 -19.94
C CYS A 122 -4.20 7.85 -20.58
N LYS A 123 -3.10 7.87 -19.82
CA LYS A 123 -1.78 7.51 -20.33
C LYS A 123 -1.77 6.10 -20.92
N LEU A 124 -2.41 5.14 -20.26
CA LEU A 124 -2.49 3.75 -20.71
C LEU A 124 -3.32 3.59 -22.00
N MET A 125 -4.33 4.43 -22.22
CA MET A 125 -5.12 4.43 -23.46
C MET A 125 -4.38 5.07 -24.65
N PHE A 126 -3.46 6.00 -24.38
CA PHE A 126 -2.70 6.73 -25.41
C PHE A 126 -1.27 6.21 -25.59
N GLN A 127 -0.88 5.14 -24.90
CA GLN A 127 0.42 4.47 -24.98
C GLN A 127 0.27 3.15 -25.74
#